data_AF-A0A067Z0P2-F1
#
_entry.id   AF-A0A067Z0P2-F1
#
_cell.length_a   1.000
_cell.length_b   1.000
_cell.length_c   1.000
_cell.angle_alpha   90.00
_cell.angle_beta   90.00
_cell.angle_gamma   90.00
#
_symmetry.space_group_name_H-M   'P 1'
#
loop_
_entity.id
_entity.type
_entity.pdbx_description
1 polymer ?
#
loop_
_entity_poly.entity_id
_entity_poly.type
_entity_poly.pdbx_seq_one_letter_code
_entity_poly.pdbx_strand_id
1 'polypeptide(L)'
;MLVQAHRFISLNQRLGDASTLTPGDIVDLAAFYQAGFPGEKAQNAALRKVLRQMNFPVKEFARDLHRVKALYSLQHSSIAATDGIGKTAARLRYICCNRQDLILLGERHGLSAYDTTNLRTLAERHETMAGQNGRIAECFIIALPREGTPEHHQHLVCDFAEKVTHGAAPWIAAIHYDRPGNPHVHLIALEQNKPRTGGKGRPSKVIGLSRKGALERVREEWAETHNRIMAGTGPPIDHRSLEDQGKGHLLPTLH
;
A
#
# COMPACT_ATOMS: atom_id res chain seq x y z
N MET A 1 15.89 -20.47 -5.76
CA MET A 1 15.01 -21.60 -5.38
C MET A 1 15.69 -22.58 -4.41
N LEU A 2 16.83 -23.19 -4.73
CA LEU A 2 17.50 -24.17 -3.84
C LEU A 2 17.82 -23.65 -2.42
N VAL A 3 18.29 -22.41 -2.29
CA VAL A 3 18.61 -21.78 -0.99
C VAL A 3 17.37 -21.59 -0.12
N GLN A 4 16.22 -21.26 -0.72
CA GLN A 4 14.97 -21.07 0.01
C GLN A 4 14.36 -22.40 0.47
N ALA A 5 14.48 -23.46 -0.32
CA ALA A 5 14.06 -24.81 0.08
C ALA A 5 14.86 -25.34 1.29
N HIS A 6 16.19 -25.16 1.29
CA HIS A 6 17.04 -25.57 2.42
C HIS A 6 16.71 -24.81 3.71
N ARG A 7 16.50 -23.49 3.63
CA ARG A 7 16.10 -22.66 4.77
C ARG A 7 14.72 -23.06 5.30
N PHE A 8 13.79 -23.43 4.41
CA PHE A 8 12.47 -23.94 4.81
C PHE A 8 12.54 -25.29 5.52
N ILE A 9 13.34 -26.24 5.01
CA ILE A 9 13.55 -27.54 5.64
C ILE A 9 14.16 -27.38 7.04
N SER A 10 15.18 -26.51 7.15
CA SER A 10 15.84 -26.21 8.41
C SER A 10 14.88 -25.59 9.43
N LEU A 11 14.00 -24.68 9.00
CA LEU A 11 12.94 -24.12 9.84
C LEU A 11 11.93 -25.18 10.27
N ASN A 12 11.46 -26.01 9.34
CA ASN A 12 10.44 -27.03 9.62
C ASN A 12 10.95 -28.10 10.60
N GLN A 13 12.24 -28.47 10.53
CA GLN A 13 12.89 -29.33 11.53
C GLN A 13 12.94 -28.67 12.90
N ARG A 14 13.37 -27.39 12.96
CA ARG A 14 13.42 -26.59 14.20
C ARG A 14 12.05 -26.50 14.88
N LEU A 15 11.00 -26.28 14.09
CA LEU A 15 9.62 -26.21 14.56
C LEU A 15 9.04 -27.56 14.98
N GLY A 16 9.61 -28.69 14.55
CA GLY A 16 9.12 -30.02 14.89
C GLY A 16 9.18 -30.32 16.40
N ASP A 17 10.23 -29.79 17.03
CA ASP A 17 10.58 -30.02 18.44
C ASP A 17 10.34 -28.78 19.33
N ALA A 18 10.02 -27.63 18.73
CA ALA A 18 9.72 -26.41 19.45
C ALA A 18 8.36 -26.45 20.15
N SER A 19 8.28 -25.83 21.33
CA SER A 19 7.01 -25.59 22.05
C SER A 19 6.53 -24.13 21.95
N THR A 20 7.38 -23.24 21.43
CA THR A 20 7.12 -21.81 21.21
C THR A 20 7.72 -21.35 19.88
N LEU A 21 7.21 -20.25 19.34
CA LEU A 21 7.80 -19.59 18.17
C LEU A 21 8.74 -18.48 18.63
N THR A 22 9.96 -18.45 18.11
CA THR A 22 10.83 -17.28 18.27
C THR A 22 10.46 -16.18 17.26
N PRO A 23 10.82 -14.92 17.51
CA PRO A 23 10.65 -13.84 16.53
C PRO A 23 11.29 -14.17 15.17
N GLY A 24 12.45 -14.83 15.17
CA GLY A 24 13.12 -15.28 13.93
C GLY A 24 12.32 -16.33 13.16
N ASP A 25 11.64 -17.25 13.87
CA ASP A 25 10.78 -18.25 13.22
C ASP A 25 9.56 -17.58 12.56
N ILE A 26 9.01 -16.53 13.18
CA ILE A 26 7.88 -15.77 12.63
C ILE A 26 8.30 -15.03 11.35
N VAL A 27 9.48 -14.40 11.35
CA VAL A 27 10.04 -13.73 10.16
C VAL A 27 10.30 -14.72 9.03
N ASP A 28 10.91 -15.86 9.33
CA ASP A 28 11.15 -16.92 8.34
C ASP A 28 9.80 -17.42 7.76
N LEU A 29 8.80 -17.67 8.60
CA LEU A 29 7.45 -18.08 8.18
C LEU A 29 6.78 -17.01 7.29
N ALA A 30 6.95 -15.72 7.59
CA ALA A 30 6.42 -14.61 6.79
C ALA A 30 7.05 -14.57 5.41
N ALA A 31 8.37 -14.72 5.35
CA ALA A 31 9.11 -14.75 4.09
C ALA A 31 8.70 -15.93 3.21
N PHE A 32 8.51 -17.13 3.79
CA PHE A 32 8.05 -18.31 3.04
C PHE A 32 6.62 -18.18 2.55
N TYR A 33 5.72 -17.67 3.39
CA TYR A 33 4.33 -17.42 3.02
C TYR A 33 4.24 -16.44 1.83
N GLN A 34 4.98 -15.32 1.87
CA GLN A 34 5.03 -14.34 0.77
C GLN A 34 5.65 -14.91 -0.51
N ALA A 35 6.60 -15.82 -0.39
CA ALA A 35 7.23 -16.52 -1.52
C ALA A 35 6.36 -17.65 -2.12
N GLY A 36 5.13 -17.86 -1.60
CA GLY A 36 4.24 -18.94 -2.06
C GLY A 36 4.69 -20.34 -1.63
N PHE A 37 5.58 -20.43 -0.64
CA PHE A 37 6.15 -21.66 -0.11
C PHE A 37 5.52 -22.03 1.25
N PRO A 38 5.09 -23.29 1.48
CA PRO A 38 4.75 -24.33 0.51
C PRO A 38 3.27 -24.29 0.11
N GLY A 39 2.99 -24.63 -1.15
CA GLY A 39 1.65 -24.67 -1.73
C GLY A 39 0.74 -25.83 -1.29
N GLU A 40 1.10 -26.62 -0.26
CA GLU A 40 0.32 -27.80 0.15
C GLU A 40 0.11 -27.98 1.66
N LYS A 41 -1.03 -28.59 2.02
CA LYS A 41 -1.45 -28.88 3.39
C LYS A 41 -0.52 -29.85 4.14
N ALA A 42 0.31 -30.64 3.47
CA ALA A 42 1.10 -31.71 4.07
C ALA A 42 2.41 -31.23 4.73
N GLN A 43 3.02 -30.16 4.22
CA GLN A 43 4.38 -29.74 4.65
C GLN A 43 4.40 -28.81 5.88
N ASN A 44 3.23 -28.42 6.40
CA ASN A 44 3.09 -27.51 7.55
C ASN A 44 2.71 -28.25 8.86
N ALA A 45 3.01 -29.55 8.98
CA ALA A 45 2.62 -30.36 10.13
C ALA A 45 3.27 -29.87 11.44
N ALA A 46 4.56 -29.51 11.39
CA ALA A 46 5.30 -28.97 12.54
C ALA A 46 4.73 -27.61 12.98
N LEU A 47 4.54 -26.68 12.05
CA LEU A 47 3.91 -25.38 12.33
C LEU A 47 2.51 -25.54 12.95
N ARG A 48 1.67 -26.44 12.42
CA ARG A 48 0.33 -26.73 12.98
C ARG A 48 0.40 -27.40 14.36
N LYS A 49 1.47 -28.12 14.67
CA LYS A 49 1.70 -28.73 15.98
C LYS A 49 2.02 -27.63 17.00
N VAL A 50 2.98 -26.75 16.68
CA VAL A 50 3.35 -25.61 17.54
C VAL A 50 2.16 -24.68 17.77
N LEU A 51 1.45 -24.26 16.72
CA LEU A 51 0.29 -23.38 16.85
C LEU A 51 -0.84 -24.01 17.70
N ARG A 52 -1.06 -25.33 17.59
CA ARG A 52 -2.02 -26.04 18.46
C ARG A 52 -1.58 -26.11 19.91
N GLN A 53 -0.30 -26.37 20.17
CA GLN A 53 0.26 -26.37 21.53
C GLN A 53 0.18 -24.98 22.18
N MET A 54 0.30 -23.92 21.38
CA MET A 54 0.13 -22.53 21.83
C MET A 54 -1.34 -22.07 21.89
N ASN A 55 -2.30 -22.96 21.62
CA ASN A 55 -3.75 -22.67 21.53
C ASN A 55 -4.10 -21.52 20.56
N PHE A 56 -3.28 -21.32 19.52
CA PHE A 56 -3.37 -20.20 18.58
C PHE A 56 -4.07 -20.64 17.28
N PRO A 57 -5.15 -19.98 16.83
CA PRO A 57 -5.88 -20.44 15.65
C PRO A 57 -5.06 -20.24 14.37
N VAL A 58 -4.88 -21.32 13.58
CA VAL A 58 -4.08 -21.30 12.33
C VAL A 58 -4.57 -20.25 11.32
N LYS A 59 -5.88 -19.95 11.30
CA LYS A 59 -6.46 -18.90 10.44
C LYS A 59 -6.03 -17.49 10.87
N GLU A 60 -5.80 -17.28 12.16
CA GLU A 60 -5.35 -16.00 12.71
C GLU A 60 -3.86 -15.81 12.49
N PHE A 61 -3.06 -16.87 12.63
CA PHE A 61 -1.63 -16.84 12.31
C PHE A 61 -1.36 -16.48 10.84
N ALA A 62 -2.11 -17.07 9.89
CA ALA A 62 -2.00 -16.72 8.48
C ALA A 62 -2.45 -15.27 8.19
N ARG A 63 -3.42 -14.74 8.95
CA ARG A 63 -3.84 -13.33 8.89
C ARG A 63 -2.77 -12.40 9.45
N ASP A 64 -2.06 -12.80 10.51
CA ASP A 64 -1.04 -11.99 11.17
C ASP A 64 0.32 -12.02 10.43
N LEU A 65 0.62 -13.08 9.69
CA LEU A 65 1.75 -13.14 8.73
C LEU A 65 1.61 -12.12 7.58
N HIS A 66 0.39 -11.76 7.19
CA HIS A 66 0.11 -10.69 6.23
C HIS A 66 0.23 -9.28 6.83
N ARG A 67 0.31 -9.16 8.16
CA ARG A 67 0.21 -7.89 8.91
C ARG A 67 1.56 -7.30 9.31
N VAL A 68 2.67 -7.76 8.73
CA VAL A 68 3.98 -7.16 8.97
C VAL A 68 4.07 -5.81 8.24
N LYS A 69 3.42 -4.77 8.77
CA LYS A 69 3.51 -3.39 8.27
C LYS A 69 3.65 -2.42 9.43
N ALA A 70 4.55 -1.46 9.24
CA ALA A 70 4.82 -0.36 10.16
C ALA A 70 3.55 0.37 10.60
N LEU A 71 3.67 1.13 11.71
CA LEU A 71 2.70 2.14 12.13
C LEU A 71 2.22 2.90 10.89
N TYR A 72 0.95 2.71 10.54
CA TYR A 72 0.27 3.22 9.34
C TYR A 72 0.80 2.69 8.00
N SER A 73 0.21 1.57 7.55
CA SER A 73 0.59 0.92 6.30
C SER A 73 0.31 1.78 5.07
N LEU A 74 1.28 1.86 4.15
CA LEU A 74 1.10 2.36 2.78
C LEU A 74 1.12 1.19 1.80
N GLN A 75 0.03 1.04 1.06
CA GLN A 75 -0.09 0.08 -0.04
C GLN A 75 -0.11 0.82 -1.37
N HIS A 76 0.60 0.29 -2.36
CA HIS A 76 0.68 0.85 -3.69
C HIS A 76 0.30 -0.20 -4.73
N SER A 77 -0.42 0.23 -5.73
CA SER A 77 -0.69 -0.50 -6.96
C SER A 77 -0.79 0.50 -8.11
N SER A 78 -0.86 0.00 -9.34
CA SER A 78 -0.92 0.85 -10.53
C SER A 78 -2.00 0.35 -11.47
N ILE A 79 -2.57 1.25 -12.27
CA ILE A 79 -3.44 0.91 -13.41
C ILE A 79 -2.68 1.19 -14.69
N ALA A 80 -2.55 0.16 -15.54
CA ALA A 80 -2.03 0.29 -16.91
C ALA A 80 -3.12 0.04 -17.95
N ALA A 81 -2.90 0.55 -19.17
CA ALA A 81 -3.80 0.34 -20.30
C ALA A 81 -4.03 -1.15 -20.64
N THR A 82 -3.06 -2.00 -20.29
CA THR A 82 -3.15 -3.46 -20.45
C THR A 82 -4.07 -4.13 -19.42
N ASP A 83 -4.50 -3.43 -18.38
CA ASP A 83 -5.33 -4.00 -17.31
C ASP A 83 -6.82 -4.10 -17.66
N GLY A 84 -7.21 -3.62 -18.85
CA GLY A 84 -8.59 -3.60 -19.34
C GLY A 84 -9.23 -2.22 -19.29
N ILE A 85 -10.05 -1.94 -20.31
CA ILE A 85 -10.77 -0.68 -20.50
C ILE A 85 -11.77 -0.46 -19.34
N GLY A 86 -11.85 0.78 -18.85
CA GLY A 86 -12.83 1.18 -17.83
C GLY A 86 -12.44 0.82 -16.40
N LYS A 87 -11.31 0.15 -16.17
CA LYS A 87 -10.79 -0.14 -14.82
C LYS A 87 -10.50 1.13 -14.02
N THR A 88 -10.04 2.19 -14.69
CA THR A 88 -9.78 3.50 -14.06
C THR A 88 -11.08 4.13 -13.58
N ALA A 89 -12.11 4.13 -14.44
CA ALA A 89 -13.44 4.65 -14.09
C ALA A 89 -14.07 3.86 -12.94
N ALA A 90 -13.96 2.53 -12.97
CA ALA A 90 -14.45 1.67 -11.90
C ALA A 90 -13.74 1.97 -10.56
N ARG A 91 -12.42 2.16 -10.59
CA ARG A 91 -11.64 2.48 -9.38
C ARG A 91 -12.01 3.85 -8.83
N LEU A 92 -12.11 4.88 -9.68
CA LEU A 92 -12.54 6.22 -9.28
C LEU A 92 -13.92 6.22 -8.63
N ARG A 93 -14.89 5.55 -9.25
CA ARG A 93 -16.24 5.41 -8.69
C ARG A 93 -16.24 4.65 -7.37
N TYR A 94 -15.45 3.59 -7.26
CA TYR A 94 -15.37 2.79 -6.04
C TYR A 94 -14.91 3.62 -4.84
N ILE A 95 -13.97 4.54 -5.04
CA ILE A 95 -13.44 5.35 -3.93
C ILE A 95 -14.32 6.58 -3.64
N CYS A 96 -14.95 7.17 -4.67
CA CYS A 96 -15.66 8.45 -4.54
C CYS A 96 -17.16 8.32 -4.27
N CYS A 97 -17.79 7.24 -4.72
CA CYS A 97 -19.25 7.12 -4.72
C CYS A 97 -19.75 6.13 -3.66
N ASN A 98 -21.00 6.31 -3.23
CA ASN A 98 -21.76 5.36 -2.42
C ASN A 98 -21.15 5.05 -1.04
N ARG A 99 -20.65 6.08 -0.33
CA ARG A 99 -20.39 6.02 1.12
C ARG A 99 -20.91 7.30 1.77
N GLN A 100 -21.43 7.17 2.99
CA GLN A 100 -21.95 8.31 3.76
C GLN A 100 -20.84 9.03 4.53
N ASP A 101 -19.80 8.31 4.96
CA ASP A 101 -18.75 8.82 5.84
C ASP A 101 -17.39 8.91 5.13
N LEU A 102 -17.31 9.81 4.14
CA LEU A 102 -16.06 10.05 3.41
C LEU A 102 -15.80 11.55 3.19
N ILE A 103 -14.52 11.92 3.15
CA ILE A 103 -14.07 13.25 2.73
C ILE A 103 -13.39 13.11 1.36
N LEU A 104 -13.85 13.90 0.38
CA LEU A 104 -13.25 13.97 -0.95
C LEU A 104 -12.29 15.15 -1.04
N LEU A 105 -11.11 14.88 -1.57
CA LEU A 105 -10.07 15.84 -1.86
C LEU A 105 -9.56 15.59 -3.27
N GLY A 106 -9.07 16.63 -3.94
CA GLY A 106 -8.50 16.47 -5.26
C GLY A 106 -8.04 17.78 -5.83
N GLU A 107 -7.00 17.70 -6.66
CA GLU A 107 -6.46 18.84 -7.39
C GLU A 107 -6.16 18.47 -8.83
N ARG A 108 -6.20 19.48 -9.71
CA ARG A 108 -5.85 19.41 -11.14
C ARG A 108 -6.61 18.37 -11.98
N HIS A 109 -7.65 17.73 -11.45
CA HIS A 109 -8.49 16.79 -12.20
C HIS A 109 -9.50 17.51 -13.12
N GLY A 110 -9.91 18.73 -12.76
CA GLY A 110 -10.81 19.57 -13.55
C GLY A 110 -12.26 19.10 -13.54
N LEU A 111 -12.69 18.42 -12.47
CA LEU A 111 -14.08 18.00 -12.30
C LEU A 111 -14.84 19.09 -11.54
N SER A 112 -16.08 19.35 -11.95
CA SER A 112 -17.02 20.19 -11.20
C SER A 112 -17.71 19.42 -10.06
N ALA A 113 -17.86 18.10 -10.19
CA ALA A 113 -18.41 17.21 -9.17
C ALA A 113 -17.85 15.78 -9.33
N TYR A 114 -17.93 14.99 -8.26
CA TYR A 114 -17.47 13.59 -8.21
C TYR A 114 -18.57 12.57 -8.58
N ASP A 115 -19.43 12.90 -9.54
CA ASP A 115 -20.46 11.99 -10.03
C ASP A 115 -19.90 10.96 -11.04
N THR A 116 -20.70 9.94 -11.32
CA THR A 116 -20.30 8.82 -12.20
C THR A 116 -19.94 9.25 -13.62
N THR A 117 -20.59 10.28 -14.16
CA THR A 117 -20.36 10.75 -15.54
C THR A 117 -19.04 11.50 -15.64
N ASN A 118 -18.82 12.41 -14.69
CA ASN A 118 -17.60 13.20 -14.59
C ASN A 118 -16.36 12.31 -14.36
N LEU A 119 -16.45 11.36 -13.43
CA LEU A 119 -15.35 10.42 -13.15
C LEU A 119 -15.04 9.50 -14.34
N ARG A 120 -16.06 9.07 -15.10
CA ARG A 120 -15.87 8.28 -16.32
C ARG A 120 -15.14 9.10 -17.39
N THR A 121 -15.59 10.32 -17.64
CA THR A 121 -14.98 11.21 -18.64
C THR A 121 -13.50 11.48 -18.32
N LEU A 122 -13.18 11.71 -17.04
CA LEU A 122 -11.80 11.84 -16.58
C LEU A 122 -10.98 10.59 -16.84
N ALA A 123 -11.51 9.40 -16.49
CA ALA A 123 -10.84 8.13 -16.72
C ALA A 123 -10.53 7.91 -18.22
N GLU A 124 -11.52 8.10 -19.09
CA GLU A 124 -11.38 7.91 -20.54
C GLU A 124 -10.30 8.83 -21.14
N ARG A 125 -10.22 10.09 -20.67
CA ARG A 125 -9.15 11.03 -21.05
C ARG A 125 -7.76 10.48 -20.72
N HIS A 126 -7.58 9.97 -19.51
CA HIS A 126 -6.28 9.43 -19.07
C HIS A 126 -5.95 8.07 -19.69
N GLU A 127 -6.95 7.21 -19.92
CA GLU A 127 -6.80 5.95 -20.67
C GLU A 127 -6.34 6.22 -22.11
N THR A 128 -6.96 7.21 -22.78
CA THR A 128 -6.56 7.66 -24.13
C THR A 128 -5.14 8.22 -24.14
N MET A 129 -4.79 9.10 -23.19
CA MET A 129 -3.45 9.68 -23.08
C MET A 129 -2.37 8.64 -22.79
N ALA A 130 -2.69 7.60 -22.02
CA ALA A 130 -1.74 6.53 -21.72
C ALA A 130 -1.37 5.76 -23.00
N GLY A 131 -2.32 5.53 -23.90
CA GLY A 131 -2.13 4.69 -25.09
C GLY A 131 -1.90 3.22 -24.74
N GLN A 132 -1.62 2.38 -25.73
CA GLN A 132 -1.70 0.92 -25.63
C GLN A 132 -0.94 0.26 -24.46
N ASN A 133 0.23 0.81 -24.07
CA ASN A 133 1.08 0.23 -23.01
C ASN A 133 1.40 1.24 -21.91
N GLY A 134 0.52 2.21 -21.65
CA GLY A 134 0.79 3.29 -20.69
C GLY A 134 0.34 3.00 -19.27
N ARG A 135 1.10 3.53 -18.30
CA ARG A 135 0.58 3.79 -16.96
C ARG A 135 -0.46 4.90 -17.04
N ILE A 136 -1.61 4.64 -16.43
CA ILE A 136 -2.76 5.54 -16.36
C ILE A 136 -2.82 6.19 -14.97
N ALA A 137 -2.65 5.39 -13.91
CA ALA A 137 -2.76 5.87 -12.55
C ALA A 137 -1.86 5.09 -11.59
N GLU A 138 -1.43 5.78 -10.53
CA GLU A 138 -0.89 5.18 -9.32
C GLU A 138 -1.97 5.22 -8.23
N CYS A 139 -2.19 4.09 -7.56
CA CYS A 139 -3.26 3.91 -6.59
C CYS A 139 -2.67 3.53 -5.24
N PHE A 140 -2.97 4.35 -4.23
CA PHE A 140 -2.54 4.15 -2.86
C PHE A 140 -3.71 3.85 -1.95
N ILE A 141 -3.45 2.98 -0.98
CA ILE A 141 -4.32 2.78 0.19
C ILE A 141 -3.43 2.98 1.41
N ILE A 142 -3.74 3.99 2.21
CA ILE A 142 -2.87 4.43 3.30
C ILE A 142 -3.70 4.48 4.58
N ALA A 143 -3.24 3.80 5.62
CA ALA A 143 -3.82 3.95 6.95
C ALA A 143 -3.49 5.36 7.48
N LEU A 144 -4.44 5.98 8.17
CA LEU A 144 -4.28 7.30 8.77
C LEU A 144 -4.13 7.18 10.30
N PRO A 145 -3.47 8.15 10.96
CA PRO A 145 -3.26 8.10 12.40
C PRO A 145 -4.57 8.21 13.18
N ARG A 146 -4.83 7.27 14.09
CA ARG A 146 -6.06 7.28 14.91
C ARG A 146 -6.11 8.46 15.89
N GLU A 147 -4.94 8.97 16.23
CA GLU A 147 -4.67 10.15 17.05
C GLU A 147 -4.98 11.45 16.28
N GLY A 148 -5.06 11.37 14.95
CA GLY A 148 -5.35 12.49 14.07
C GLY A 148 -6.82 12.91 14.07
N THR A 149 -7.04 14.21 13.97
CA THR A 149 -8.37 14.77 13.68
C THR A 149 -8.65 14.72 12.17
N PRO A 150 -9.90 14.90 11.72
CA PRO A 150 -10.22 15.00 10.29
C PRO A 150 -9.40 16.07 9.55
N GLU A 151 -9.02 17.17 10.21
CA GLU A 151 -8.19 18.23 9.64
C GLU A 151 -6.74 17.75 9.44
N HIS A 152 -6.18 17.04 10.43
CA HIS A 152 -4.86 16.41 10.28
C HIS A 152 -4.86 15.43 9.11
N HIS A 153 -5.90 14.60 8.98
CA HIS A 153 -6.03 13.66 7.87
C HIS A 153 -6.07 14.35 6.50
N GLN A 154 -6.85 15.43 6.38
CA GLN A 154 -6.90 16.21 5.14
C GLN A 154 -5.52 16.81 4.82
N HIS A 155 -4.84 17.41 5.80
CA HIS A 155 -3.49 17.96 5.59
C HIS A 155 -2.47 16.90 5.19
N LEU A 156 -2.47 15.74 5.86
CA LEU A 156 -1.60 14.60 5.51
C LEU A 156 -1.82 14.17 4.06
N VAL A 157 -3.08 14.00 3.66
CA VAL A 157 -3.44 13.54 2.33
C VAL A 157 -3.09 14.56 1.26
N CYS A 158 -3.44 15.84 1.46
CA CYS A 158 -3.13 16.91 0.51
C CYS A 158 -1.62 17.06 0.32
N ASP A 159 -0.84 17.16 1.40
CA ASP A 159 0.61 17.35 1.33
C ASP A 159 1.30 16.16 0.63
N PHE A 160 0.93 14.94 1.02
CA PHE A 160 1.46 13.73 0.39
C PHE A 160 1.08 13.64 -1.10
N ALA A 161 -0.17 13.95 -1.46
CA ALA A 161 -0.61 13.90 -2.85
C ALA A 161 0.10 14.95 -3.72
N GLU A 162 0.30 16.17 -3.21
CA GLU A 162 1.07 17.21 -3.90
C GLU A 162 2.52 16.77 -4.14
N LYS A 163 3.17 16.16 -3.14
CA LYS A 163 4.54 15.62 -3.28
C LYS A 163 4.63 14.51 -4.32
N VAL A 164 3.75 13.51 -4.24
CA VAL A 164 3.70 12.37 -5.18
C VAL A 164 3.42 12.84 -6.62
N THR A 165 2.55 13.84 -6.77
CA THR A 165 2.19 14.39 -8.08
C THR A 165 3.13 15.49 -8.57
N HIS A 166 4.15 15.83 -7.78
CA HIS A 166 5.07 16.95 -8.02
C HIS A 166 4.33 18.27 -8.31
N GLY A 167 3.18 18.50 -7.67
CA GLY A 167 2.34 19.67 -7.90
C GLY A 167 1.77 19.80 -9.31
N ALA A 168 1.91 18.76 -10.15
CA ALA A 168 1.65 18.84 -11.58
C ALA A 168 0.64 17.81 -12.07
N ALA A 169 0.72 16.56 -11.60
CA ALA A 169 -0.23 15.53 -11.99
C ALA A 169 -1.58 15.69 -11.23
N PRO A 170 -2.72 15.33 -11.85
CA PRO A 170 -4.01 15.29 -11.17
C PRO A 170 -4.06 14.19 -10.13
N TRP A 171 -4.79 14.44 -9.04
CA TRP A 171 -5.08 13.41 -8.06
C TRP A 171 -6.46 13.58 -7.45
N ILE A 172 -7.02 12.46 -6.98
CA ILE A 172 -8.27 12.40 -6.23
C ILE A 172 -8.05 11.46 -5.05
N ALA A 173 -8.44 11.91 -3.86
CA ALA A 173 -8.39 11.13 -2.63
C ALA A 173 -9.76 11.05 -1.96
N ALA A 174 -10.07 9.89 -1.41
CA ALA A 174 -11.23 9.67 -0.57
C ALA A 174 -10.77 9.12 0.78
N ILE A 175 -10.96 9.91 1.83
CA ILE A 175 -10.69 9.52 3.22
C ILE A 175 -11.94 8.81 3.73
N HIS A 176 -11.81 7.56 4.15
CA HIS A 176 -12.89 6.69 4.61
C HIS A 176 -12.79 6.48 6.13
N TYR A 177 -13.95 6.58 6.80
CA TYR A 177 -14.12 6.29 8.24
C TYR A 177 -15.10 5.14 8.48
N ASP A 178 -15.47 4.40 7.44
CA ASP A 178 -16.45 3.31 7.45
C ASP A 178 -16.01 2.09 8.28
N ARG A 179 -14.73 2.02 8.66
CA ARG A 179 -14.18 0.98 9.53
C ARG A 179 -13.74 1.58 10.88
N PRO A 180 -14.46 1.28 11.97
CA PRO A 180 -14.09 1.77 13.29
C PRO A 180 -12.64 1.46 13.65
N GLY A 181 -11.88 2.48 14.06
CA GLY A 181 -10.48 2.35 14.44
C GLY A 181 -9.48 2.24 13.28
N ASN A 182 -9.94 2.24 12.02
CA ASN A 182 -9.09 2.16 10.84
C ASN A 182 -9.45 3.25 9.81
N PRO A 183 -9.21 4.54 10.16
CA PRO A 183 -9.30 5.60 9.17
C PRO A 183 -8.26 5.34 8.08
N HIS A 184 -8.67 5.40 6.82
CA HIS A 184 -7.76 5.15 5.70
C HIS A 184 -8.14 6.01 4.51
N VAL A 185 -7.16 6.28 3.66
CA VAL A 185 -7.37 7.02 2.42
C VAL A 185 -7.13 6.11 1.22
N HIS A 186 -8.04 6.21 0.26
CA HIS A 186 -7.77 5.80 -1.11
C HIS A 186 -7.33 7.02 -1.92
N LEU A 187 -6.11 7.01 -2.43
CA LEU A 187 -5.56 8.07 -3.28
C LEU A 187 -5.29 7.53 -4.69
N ILE A 188 -5.81 8.20 -5.70
CA ILE A 188 -5.55 7.90 -7.11
C ILE A 188 -4.86 9.11 -7.72
N ALA A 189 -3.59 8.95 -8.05
CA ALA A 189 -2.80 9.93 -8.78
C ALA A 189 -2.79 9.54 -10.27
N LEU A 190 -3.34 10.41 -11.11
CA LEU A 190 -3.49 10.16 -12.54
C LEU A 190 -2.22 10.60 -13.27
N GLU A 191 -1.59 9.69 -13.99
CA GLU A 191 -0.33 9.95 -14.65
C GLU A 191 -0.48 11.01 -15.75
N GLN A 192 0.55 11.83 -15.93
CA GLN A 192 0.65 12.80 -17.02
C GLN A 192 1.98 12.67 -17.78
N ASN A 193 1.98 13.08 -19.04
CA ASN A 193 3.21 13.21 -19.82
C ASN A 193 3.86 14.54 -19.47
N LYS A 194 5.17 14.54 -19.19
CA LYS A 194 5.94 15.79 -19.14
C LYS A 194 5.99 16.43 -20.53
N PRO A 195 6.08 17.77 -20.62
CA PRO A 195 6.34 18.46 -21.88
C PRO A 195 7.57 17.87 -22.58
N ARG A 196 7.51 17.69 -23.89
CA ARG A 196 8.66 17.20 -24.67
C ARG A 196 9.71 18.31 -24.75
N THR A 197 10.92 18.02 -24.30
CA THR A 197 12.08 18.91 -24.44
C THR A 197 12.96 18.56 -25.66
N GLY A 198 12.45 17.72 -26.57
CA GLY A 198 13.18 17.22 -27.76
C GLY A 198 13.43 15.70 -27.73
N GLY A 199 13.92 15.13 -28.85
CA GLY A 199 14.28 13.72 -28.98
C GLY A 199 13.20 12.80 -29.58
N LYS A 200 13.59 11.56 -29.93
CA LYS A 200 12.69 10.46 -30.36
C LYS A 200 12.36 9.58 -29.15
N GLY A 201 11.13 9.06 -29.06
CA GLY A 201 10.70 8.16 -27.98
C GLY A 201 9.47 8.63 -27.19
N ARG A 202 9.03 7.80 -26.25
CA ARG A 202 7.84 8.04 -25.43
C ARG A 202 8.09 9.18 -24.44
N PRO A 203 7.13 10.12 -24.25
CA PRO A 203 7.25 11.16 -23.23
C PRO A 203 7.52 10.56 -21.85
N SER A 204 8.41 11.19 -21.08
CA SER A 204 8.59 10.83 -19.68
C SER A 204 7.33 11.16 -18.89
N LYS A 205 7.06 10.35 -17.87
CA LYS A 205 5.93 10.52 -16.98
C LYS A 205 6.21 11.52 -15.85
N VAL A 206 5.17 12.20 -15.37
CA VAL A 206 5.27 13.14 -14.25
C VAL A 206 5.56 12.37 -12.97
N ILE A 207 4.71 11.39 -12.62
CA ILE A 207 4.80 10.62 -11.36
C ILE A 207 5.91 9.56 -11.48
N GLY A 208 5.80 8.67 -12.47
CA GLY A 208 6.92 7.80 -12.86
C GLY A 208 7.38 6.78 -11.80
N LEU A 209 6.46 6.14 -11.08
CA LEU A 209 6.78 5.13 -10.05
C LEU A 209 7.26 3.78 -10.58
N SER A 210 7.30 3.60 -11.90
CA SER A 210 7.93 2.42 -12.52
C SER A 210 9.46 2.39 -12.38
N ARG A 211 10.08 3.50 -11.93
CA ARG A 211 11.54 3.60 -11.77
C ARG A 211 12.00 2.88 -10.50
N LYS A 212 13.18 2.24 -10.58
CA LYS A 212 13.81 1.58 -9.42
C LYS A 212 13.92 2.54 -8.23
N GLY A 213 13.51 2.07 -7.05
CA GLY A 213 13.54 2.83 -5.80
C GLY A 213 12.53 3.98 -5.71
N ALA A 214 11.64 4.16 -6.69
CA ALA A 214 10.61 5.20 -6.60
C ALA A 214 9.59 4.92 -5.51
N LEU A 215 9.20 3.65 -5.30
CA LEU A 215 8.27 3.29 -4.24
C LEU A 215 8.86 3.52 -2.84
N GLU A 216 10.12 3.13 -2.60
CA GLU A 216 10.82 3.44 -1.35
C GLU A 216 10.83 4.94 -1.06
N ARG A 217 11.16 5.79 -2.04
CA ARG A 217 11.10 7.25 -1.87
C ARG A 217 9.69 7.73 -1.54
N VAL A 218 8.65 7.17 -2.16
CA VAL A 218 7.26 7.53 -1.83
C VAL A 218 6.89 7.12 -0.40
N ARG A 219 7.38 5.97 0.07
CA ARG A 219 7.16 5.54 1.47
C ARG A 219 7.90 6.45 2.45
N GLU A 220 9.11 6.85 2.12
CA GLU A 220 9.89 7.84 2.88
C GLU A 220 9.15 9.18 2.95
N GLU A 221 8.68 9.70 1.82
CA GLU A 221 7.88 10.93 1.75
C GLU A 221 6.61 10.85 2.61
N TRP A 222 5.93 9.69 2.65
CA TRP A 222 4.80 9.49 3.55
C TRP A 222 5.23 9.60 5.03
N ALA A 223 6.31 8.92 5.42
CA ALA A 223 6.80 8.96 6.79
C ALA A 223 7.21 10.38 7.22
N GLU A 224 7.93 11.12 6.37
CA GLU A 224 8.30 12.51 6.65
C GLU A 224 7.09 13.43 6.77
N THR A 225 6.12 13.27 5.88
CA THR A 225 4.87 14.06 5.88
C THR A 225 4.07 13.80 7.15
N HIS A 226 3.94 12.51 7.52
CA HIS A 226 3.33 12.09 8.76
C HIS A 226 4.04 12.72 9.97
N ASN A 227 5.34 12.51 10.10
CA ASN A 227 6.10 12.93 11.27
C ASN A 227 6.10 14.43 11.48
N ARG A 228 6.06 15.20 10.39
CA ARG A 228 5.96 16.66 10.44
C ARG A 228 4.58 17.13 10.88
N ILE A 229 3.51 16.59 10.28
CA ILE A 229 2.13 17.07 10.54
C ILE A 229 1.61 16.56 11.89
N MET A 230 2.00 15.35 12.29
CA MET A 230 1.58 14.74 13.55
C MET A 230 2.53 15.03 14.72
N ALA A 231 3.48 15.95 14.55
CA ALA A 231 4.41 16.33 15.60
C ALA A 231 3.66 16.85 16.84
N GLY A 232 3.83 16.17 17.98
CA GLY A 232 3.12 16.50 19.22
C GLY A 232 1.71 15.92 19.35
N THR A 233 1.19 15.27 18.31
CA THR A 233 -0.14 14.63 18.30
C THR A 233 -0.05 13.11 18.23
N GLY A 234 0.86 12.57 17.41
CA GLY A 234 1.02 11.13 17.21
C GLY A 234 2.50 10.69 17.27
N PRO A 235 2.76 9.38 17.45
CA PRO A 235 4.12 8.85 17.45
C PRO A 235 4.74 8.95 16.05
N PRO A 236 6.05 9.21 15.93
CA PRO A 236 6.71 9.20 14.63
C PRO A 236 6.71 7.79 14.02
N ILE A 237 6.68 7.72 12.70
CA ILE A 237 6.76 6.50 11.91
C ILE A 237 8.03 6.46 11.08
N ASP A 238 8.42 5.26 10.67
CA ASP A 238 9.58 5.02 9.81
C ASP A 238 9.12 4.12 8.65
N HIS A 239 9.53 4.48 7.44
CA HIS A 239 9.13 3.81 6.20
C HIS A 239 9.82 2.46 6.00
N ARG A 240 10.96 2.25 6.66
CA ARG A 240 11.76 1.03 6.58
C ARG A 240 11.10 -0.09 7.37
N SER A 241 11.40 -1.33 7.02
CA SER A 241 10.94 -2.47 7.82
C SER A 241 11.52 -2.41 9.25
N LEU A 242 10.86 -3.06 10.21
CA LEU A 242 11.42 -3.15 11.57
C LEU A 242 12.79 -3.82 11.57
N GLU A 243 13.04 -4.76 10.67
CA GLU A 243 14.35 -5.38 10.48
C GLU A 243 15.40 -4.36 10.04
N ASP A 244 15.11 -3.56 9.01
CA ASP A 244 16.00 -2.51 8.51
C ASP A 244 16.25 -1.38 9.53
N GLN A 245 15.36 -1.25 10.52
CA GLN A 245 15.52 -0.35 11.66
C GLN A 245 16.37 -0.96 12.81
N GLY A 246 16.81 -2.21 12.70
CA GLY A 246 17.45 -2.95 13.79
C GLY A 246 16.48 -3.38 14.91
N LYS A 247 15.18 -3.29 14.66
CA LYS A 247 14.07 -3.57 15.59
C LYS A 247 13.29 -4.82 15.20
N GLY A 248 13.90 -5.77 14.49
CA GLY A 248 13.24 -7.01 14.04
C GLY A 248 12.69 -7.90 15.17
N HIS A 249 13.01 -7.59 16.43
CA HIS A 249 12.44 -8.23 17.61
C HIS A 249 11.07 -7.66 18.03
N LEU A 250 10.68 -6.49 17.53
CA LEU A 250 9.39 -5.87 17.83
C LEU A 250 8.31 -6.39 16.89
N LEU A 251 7.10 -6.54 17.41
CA LEU A 251 5.92 -6.82 16.60
C LEU A 251 5.37 -5.51 16.01
N PRO A 252 4.99 -5.50 14.72
CA PRO A 252 4.36 -4.34 14.10
C PRO A 252 3.05 -3.97 14.80
N THR A 253 2.80 -2.67 14.95
CA THR A 253 1.59 -2.17 15.60
C THR A 253 0.37 -2.43 14.73
N LEU A 254 -0.62 -3.13 15.29
CA LEU A 254 -1.89 -3.44 14.63
C LEU A 254 -2.84 -2.24 14.77
N HIS A 255 -3.23 -1.64 13.64
CA HIS A 255 -4.33 -0.67 13.55
C HIS A 255 -5.39 -1.21 12.59
#